data_AF-A0A8H5LH00-F1
#
_entry.id   AF-A0A8H5LH00-F1
#
_cell.length_a   1.000
_cell.length_b   1.000
_cell.length_c   1.000
_cell.angle_alpha   90.00
_cell.angle_beta   90.00
_cell.angle_gamma   90.00
#
_symmetry.space_group_name_H-M   'P 1'
#
loop_
_entity.id
_entity.type
_entity.pdbx_description
1 polymer ?
#
loop_
_entity_poly.entity_id
_entity_poly.type
_entity_poly.pdbx_seq_one_letter_code
_entity_poly.pdbx_strand_id
1 'polypeptide(L)'
;MLRCPNLVEAYIRNQYVAVDMRDREWVKKWFTRPAVFPHLRIFLWDGHRERHWIDLFFEHLSTPVLETLILMESRDAQMSHYPTDELSFMTRLPPTLKTLKIVEVGTISLDELNFLFGHNSPIENFSTSQCLLPALTTIFEALLPPSGTSELTRMPQLKSLSIDGCAFEDSESDWELGPDELEPLVTALQHRLTKGSTFRLELSGFGVDWTPDTQDRLQGLVENGVQLEIIEDMEPVHWLKTI
;
A
#
# COMPACT_ATOMS: atom_id res chain seq x y z
N MET A 1 12.55 11.26 27.39
CA MET A 1 11.87 9.94 27.33
C MET A 1 10.40 10.23 27.10
N LEU A 2 9.88 9.93 25.91
CA LEU A 2 8.45 10.05 25.62
C LEU A 2 7.73 9.00 26.48
N ARG A 3 6.91 9.45 27.43
CA ARG A 3 6.11 8.58 28.30
C ARG A 3 4.64 8.89 28.06
N CYS A 4 4.12 8.34 26.97
CA CYS A 4 2.71 8.43 26.62
C CYS A 4 2.14 7.01 26.62
N PRO A 5 1.98 6.36 27.80
CA PRO A 5 1.58 4.96 27.87
C PRO A 5 0.17 4.72 27.28
N ASN A 6 -0.68 5.75 27.30
CA ASN A 6 -2.05 5.73 26.79
C ASN A 6 -2.18 6.33 25.38
N LEU A 7 -1.07 6.47 24.65
CA LEU A 7 -1.10 6.98 23.27
C LEU A 7 -1.80 5.96 22.38
N VAL A 8 -2.94 6.33 21.79
CA VAL A 8 -3.74 5.48 20.90
C VAL A 8 -3.49 5.80 19.44
N GLU A 9 -3.29 7.08 19.14
CA GLU A 9 -3.07 7.57 17.78
C GLU A 9 -1.91 8.56 17.81
N ALA A 10 -1.04 8.50 16.80
CA ALA A 10 0.02 9.48 16.62
C ALA A 10 0.13 9.89 15.17
N TYR A 11 0.14 11.20 14.96
CA TYR A 11 0.24 11.85 13.67
C TYR A 11 1.48 12.71 13.68
N ILE A 12 2.55 12.22 13.06
CA ILE A 12 3.81 12.96 12.93
C ILE A 12 3.79 13.58 11.55
N ARG A 13 3.52 14.89 11.50
CA ARG A 13 3.58 15.68 10.26
C ARG A 13 4.82 16.52 10.25
N ASN A 14 5.76 16.19 9.36
CA ASN A 14 6.94 17.01 9.17
C ASN A 14 6.57 18.20 8.29
N GLN A 15 6.12 19.30 8.91
CA GLN A 15 6.03 20.57 8.21
C GLN A 15 7.42 20.89 7.65
N TYR A 16 7.51 21.29 6.38
CA TYR A 16 8.69 21.61 5.55
C TYR A 16 9.76 22.53 6.21
N VAL A 17 10.25 22.18 7.39
CA VAL A 17 11.39 22.78 8.03
C VAL A 17 12.59 22.03 7.46
N ALA A 18 13.51 22.77 6.83
CA ALA A 18 14.76 22.19 6.36
C ALA A 18 15.40 21.42 7.53
N VAL A 19 15.42 20.09 7.44
CA VAL A 19 16.02 19.23 8.45
C VAL A 19 17.49 19.64 8.55
N ASP A 20 17.86 20.21 9.68
CA ASP A 20 19.26 20.50 9.96
C ASP A 20 19.98 19.16 10.13
N MET A 21 21.22 19.01 9.65
CA MET A 21 22.00 17.79 9.91
C MET A 21 22.10 17.48 11.42
N ARG A 22 21.96 18.50 12.28
CA ARG A 22 21.86 18.35 13.73
C ARG A 22 20.61 17.54 14.16
N ASP A 23 19.49 17.65 13.45
CA ASP A 23 18.25 16.93 13.76
C ASP A 23 18.42 15.42 13.60
N ARG A 24 19.24 14.96 12.63
CA ARG A 24 19.55 13.53 12.46
C ARG A 24 20.23 12.93 13.69
N GLU A 25 21.16 13.65 14.32
CA GLU A 25 21.78 13.18 15.56
C GLU A 25 20.79 13.17 16.73
N TRP A 26 19.86 14.13 16.78
CA TRP A 26 18.82 14.17 17.81
C TRP A 26 17.80 13.06 17.65
N VAL A 27 17.38 12.73 16.42
CA VAL A 27 16.47 11.63 16.12
C VAL A 27 17.12 10.28 16.48
N LYS A 28 18.39 10.07 16.12
CA LYS A 28 19.14 8.89 16.61
C LYS A 28 19.15 8.82 18.14
N LYS A 29 19.32 9.96 18.83
CA LYS A 29 19.22 10.03 20.30
C LYS A 29 17.83 9.72 20.83
N TRP A 30 16.76 10.07 20.12
CA TRP A 30 15.37 9.71 20.49
C TRP A 30 15.17 8.20 20.51
N PHE A 31 15.81 7.50 19.58
CA PHE A 31 15.73 6.05 19.43
C PHE A 31 16.83 5.26 20.18
N THR A 32 17.68 5.89 21.00
CA THR A 32 18.74 5.17 21.75
C THR A 32 18.25 4.15 22.77
N ARG A 33 16.95 4.13 23.09
CA ARG A 33 16.36 3.17 24.03
C ARG A 33 15.06 2.62 23.46
N PRO A 34 14.81 1.31 23.61
CA PRO A 34 13.53 0.74 23.28
C PRO A 34 12.40 1.46 24.00
N ALA A 35 11.36 1.85 23.27
CA ALA A 35 10.12 2.36 23.86
C ALA A 35 8.94 1.50 23.43
N VAL A 36 7.97 1.36 24.32
CA VAL A 36 6.77 0.54 24.09
C VAL A 36 5.57 1.46 24.10
N PHE A 37 4.78 1.41 23.03
CA PHE A 37 3.49 2.08 22.95
C PHE A 37 2.40 1.00 22.93
N PRO A 38 1.96 0.52 24.10
CA PRO A 38 1.11 -0.68 24.21
C PRO A 38 -0.32 -0.47 23.70
N HIS A 39 -0.72 0.78 23.46
CA HIS A 39 -2.07 1.14 23.04
C HIS A 39 -2.12 1.84 21.69
N LEU A 40 -0.97 2.04 21.02
CA LEU A 40 -0.91 2.75 19.74
C LEU A 40 -1.50 1.87 18.63
N ARG A 41 -2.65 2.27 18.10
CA ARG A 41 -3.41 1.56 17.07
C ARG A 41 -3.27 2.20 15.68
N ILE A 42 -3.13 3.52 15.62
CA ILE A 42 -3.00 4.26 14.36
C ILE A 42 -1.73 5.10 14.39
N PHE A 43 -0.91 4.95 13.36
CA PHE A 43 0.29 5.75 13.19
C PHE A 43 0.34 6.36 11.81
N LEU A 44 0.42 7.70 11.76
CA LEU A 44 0.70 8.44 10.54
C LEU A 44 2.11 9.01 10.63
N TRP A 45 2.92 8.66 9.64
CA TRP A 45 4.26 9.19 9.44
C TRP A 45 4.32 9.96 8.13
N ASP A 46 4.32 11.28 8.26
CA ASP A 46 4.56 12.20 7.18
C ASP A 46 6.03 12.65 7.29
N GLY A 47 6.86 11.97 6.49
CA GLY A 47 8.31 12.02 6.57
C GLY A 47 8.92 12.21 5.19
N HIS A 48 8.47 13.24 4.46
CA HIS A 48 8.85 13.60 3.09
C HIS A 48 10.36 13.62 2.75
N ARG A 49 11.30 13.33 3.66
CA ARG A 49 12.74 13.39 3.38
C ARG A 49 13.59 12.24 3.93
N GLU A 50 13.13 11.47 4.91
CA GLU A 50 14.03 10.59 5.67
C GLU A 50 13.43 9.20 5.94
N ARG A 51 13.37 8.36 4.88
CA ARG A 51 12.96 6.93 4.97
C ARG A 51 13.73 6.18 6.08
N HIS A 52 15.01 6.45 6.29
CA HIS A 52 15.78 5.81 7.37
C HIS A 52 15.23 6.08 8.79
N TRP A 53 14.43 7.12 9.02
CA TRP A 53 13.79 7.35 10.32
C TRP A 53 12.65 6.39 10.60
N ILE A 54 11.92 5.94 9.58
CA ILE A 54 10.88 4.93 9.78
C ILE A 54 11.51 3.58 10.14
N ASP A 55 12.66 3.25 9.54
CA ASP A 55 13.44 2.07 9.94
C ASP A 55 13.90 2.16 11.38
N LEU A 56 14.48 3.29 11.79
CA LEU A 56 14.89 3.50 13.18
C LEU A 56 13.71 3.46 14.15
N PHE A 57 12.55 4.00 13.74
CA PHE A 57 11.31 3.96 14.50
C PHE A 57 10.90 2.51 14.78
N PHE A 58 10.77 1.68 13.74
CA PHE A 58 10.35 0.28 13.89
C PHE A 58 11.45 -0.63 14.47
N GLU A 59 12.72 -0.22 14.41
CA GLU A 59 13.81 -0.92 15.09
C GLU A 59 13.76 -0.73 16.61
N HIS A 60 13.40 0.47 17.08
CA HIS A 60 13.51 0.84 18.49
C HIS A 60 12.16 1.00 19.20
N LEU A 61 11.04 0.89 18.50
CA LEU A 61 9.71 1.02 19.10
C LEU A 61 8.90 -0.26 18.93
N SER A 62 8.34 -0.72 20.04
CA SER A 62 7.38 -1.82 20.07
C SER A 62 5.96 -1.26 20.07
N THR A 63 5.19 -1.63 19.05
CA THR A 63 3.80 -1.21 18.84
C THR A 63 2.90 -2.46 18.68
N PRO A 64 2.71 -3.24 19.77
CA PRO A 64 2.15 -4.59 19.70
C PRO A 64 0.67 -4.66 19.30
N VAL A 65 -0.01 -3.51 19.23
CA VAL A 65 -1.43 -3.39 18.86
C VAL A 65 -1.65 -2.44 17.68
N LEU A 66 -0.58 -2.12 16.93
CA LEU A 66 -0.69 -1.25 15.76
C LEU A 66 -1.54 -1.95 14.69
N GLU A 67 -2.62 -1.30 14.28
CA GLU A 67 -3.58 -1.84 13.31
C GLU A 67 -3.49 -1.10 11.96
N THR A 68 -3.18 0.20 12.00
CA THR A 68 -3.13 1.08 10.82
C THR A 68 -1.84 1.87 10.78
N LEU A 69 -1.15 1.81 9.64
CA LEU A 69 0.03 2.60 9.32
C LEU A 69 -0.24 3.45 8.07
N ILE A 70 -0.02 4.76 8.17
CA ILE A 70 -0.16 5.70 7.07
C ILE A 70 1.19 6.35 6.84
N LEU A 71 1.73 6.21 5.64
CA LEU A 71 3.02 6.77 5.23
C LEU A 71 2.78 7.84 4.19
N MET A 72 3.37 9.01 4.36
CA MET A 72 3.43 10.02 3.29
C MET A 72 4.85 10.03 2.74
N GLU A 73 4.99 9.60 1.50
CA GLU A 73 6.25 9.64 0.77
C GLU A 73 6.40 11.00 0.09
N SER A 74 7.63 11.35 -0.31
CA SER A 74 7.85 12.53 -1.13
C SER A 74 8.04 12.12 -2.57
N ARG A 75 7.28 12.78 -3.46
CA ARG A 75 7.48 12.68 -4.91
C ARG A 75 8.89 13.07 -5.34
N ASP A 76 9.54 13.97 -4.60
CA ASP A 76 10.89 14.50 -4.90
C ASP A 76 12.01 13.50 -4.59
N ALA A 77 11.72 12.37 -3.93
CA ALA A 77 12.73 11.34 -3.64
C ALA A 77 13.39 10.79 -4.92
N GLN A 78 12.72 10.89 -6.07
CA GLN A 78 13.25 10.53 -7.40
C GLN A 78 14.43 11.39 -7.85
N MET A 79 14.56 12.63 -7.34
CA MET A 79 15.68 13.52 -7.68
C MET A 79 16.90 13.34 -6.78
N SER A 80 16.78 12.54 -5.72
CA SER A 80 17.87 12.34 -4.78
C SER A 80 18.70 11.13 -5.23
N HIS A 81 19.97 11.34 -5.58
CA HIS A 81 20.96 10.28 -5.89
C HIS A 81 21.32 9.39 -4.68
N TYR A 82 20.50 9.39 -3.63
CA TYR A 82 20.72 8.51 -2.50
C TYR A 82 20.21 7.13 -2.85
N PRO A 83 20.94 6.06 -2.49
CA PRO A 83 20.38 4.72 -2.56
C PRO A 83 19.06 4.76 -1.80
N THR A 84 17.97 4.44 -2.51
CA THR A 84 16.71 4.11 -1.89
C THR A 84 16.97 2.84 -1.10
N ASP A 85 17.47 2.99 0.12
CA ASP A 85 17.54 1.89 1.07
C ASP A 85 16.13 1.31 1.15
N GLU A 86 16.05 0.01 0.83
CA GLU A 86 14.84 -0.80 0.91
C GLU A 86 14.17 -0.53 2.27
N LEU A 87 12.84 -0.42 2.30
CA LEU A 87 12.03 -0.25 3.51
C LEU A 87 12.16 -1.51 4.40
N SER A 88 13.32 -1.68 5.03
CA SER A 88 13.70 -2.86 5.80
C SER A 88 12.74 -3.11 6.96
N PHE A 89 12.10 -2.05 7.47
CA PHE A 89 11.07 -2.15 8.49
C PHE A 89 9.86 -2.99 8.05
N MET A 90 9.63 -3.17 6.75
CA MET A 90 8.51 -4.02 6.30
C MET A 90 8.69 -5.46 6.77
N THR A 91 9.92 -5.96 6.85
CA THR A 91 10.21 -7.28 7.47
C THR A 91 9.91 -7.35 8.97
N ARG A 92 9.65 -6.20 9.60
CA ARG A 92 9.42 -6.02 11.05
C ARG A 92 8.02 -5.49 11.36
N LEU A 93 7.09 -5.52 10.41
CA LEU A 93 5.72 -5.07 10.66
C LEU A 93 5.10 -5.90 11.80
N PRO A 94 4.41 -5.26 12.75
CA PRO A 94 3.74 -5.99 13.80
C PRO A 94 2.64 -6.87 13.20
N PRO A 95 2.42 -8.10 13.71
CA PRO A 95 1.42 -9.03 13.16
C PRO A 95 -0.02 -8.52 13.31
N THR A 96 -0.24 -7.47 14.10
CA THR A 96 -1.53 -6.79 14.26
C THR A 96 -1.82 -5.78 13.15
N LEU A 97 -0.83 -5.41 12.33
CA LEU A 97 -0.99 -4.39 11.31
C LEU A 97 -1.82 -4.95 10.16
N LYS A 98 -3.04 -4.44 10.02
CA LYS A 98 -4.00 -4.89 9.00
C LYS A 98 -4.14 -3.91 7.86
N THR A 99 -3.87 -2.63 8.10
CA THR A 99 -4.09 -1.57 7.11
C THR A 99 -2.80 -0.79 6.89
N LEU A 100 -2.35 -0.75 5.64
CA LEU A 100 -1.25 0.10 5.19
C LEU A 100 -1.78 1.08 4.15
N LYS A 101 -1.56 2.37 4.40
CA LYS A 101 -1.80 3.43 3.42
C LYS A 101 -0.49 4.13 3.07
N ILE A 102 -0.22 4.30 1.79
CA ILE A 102 0.92 5.10 1.31
C ILE A 102 0.39 6.26 0.48
N VAL A 103 0.81 7.48 0.78
CA VAL A 103 0.36 8.71 0.12
C VAL A 103 1.54 9.25 -0.69
N GLU A 104 1.25 9.81 -1.88
CA GLU A 104 2.25 10.39 -2.79
C GLU A 104 3.27 9.36 -3.31
N VAL A 105 2.77 8.19 -3.72
CA VAL A 105 3.63 7.10 -4.22
C VAL A 105 4.10 7.40 -5.64
N GLY A 106 5.35 7.80 -5.77
CA GLY A 106 6.00 7.97 -7.07
C GLY A 106 6.53 6.65 -7.65
N THR A 107 7.20 5.85 -6.83
CA THR A 107 7.77 4.54 -7.16
C THR A 107 7.84 3.69 -5.90
N ILE A 108 7.58 2.40 -6.02
CA ILE A 108 7.71 1.42 -4.94
C ILE A 108 8.41 0.19 -5.50
N SER A 109 9.27 -0.47 -4.71
CA SER A 109 9.98 -1.66 -5.19
C SER A 109 9.02 -2.85 -5.33
N LEU A 110 9.25 -3.67 -6.36
CA LEU A 110 8.54 -4.93 -6.53
C LEU A 110 8.82 -5.89 -5.36
N ASP A 111 10.04 -5.90 -4.81
CA ASP A 111 10.40 -6.77 -3.68
C ASP A 111 9.67 -6.35 -2.39
N GLU A 112 9.50 -5.05 -2.21
CA GLU A 112 8.74 -4.45 -1.11
C GLU A 112 7.26 -4.85 -1.16
N LEU A 113 6.65 -4.72 -2.35
CA LEU A 113 5.26 -5.13 -2.56
C LEU A 113 5.08 -6.65 -2.48
N ASN A 114 6.03 -7.44 -3.01
CA ASN A 114 6.00 -8.90 -2.89
C ASN A 114 6.04 -9.36 -1.43
N PHE A 115 6.76 -8.63 -0.57
CA PHE A 115 6.69 -8.86 0.87
C PHE A 115 5.30 -8.54 1.43
N LEU A 116 4.75 -7.36 1.10
CA LEU A 116 3.44 -6.90 1.56
C LEU A 116 2.27 -7.78 1.07
N PHE A 117 2.39 -8.36 -0.12
CA PHE A 117 1.42 -9.26 -0.74
C PHE A 117 1.86 -10.73 -0.66
N GLY A 118 2.80 -11.03 0.24
CA GLY A 118 3.25 -12.38 0.55
C GLY A 118 2.35 -13.09 1.56
N HIS A 119 2.47 -14.42 1.67
CA HIS A 119 1.67 -15.24 2.60
C HIS A 119 1.84 -14.87 4.08
N ASN A 120 3.02 -14.37 4.47
CA ASN A 120 3.33 -14.02 5.85
C ASN A 120 2.91 -12.58 6.21
N SER A 121 2.41 -11.81 5.24
CA SER A 121 1.98 -10.45 5.48
C SER A 121 0.68 -10.42 6.30
N PRO A 122 0.62 -9.60 7.36
CA PRO A 122 -0.60 -9.39 8.12
C PRO A 122 -1.58 -8.41 7.43
N ILE A 123 -1.15 -7.78 6.32
CA ILE A 123 -1.92 -6.73 5.65
C ILE A 123 -3.18 -7.31 5.00
N GLU A 124 -4.32 -6.76 5.41
CA GLU A 124 -5.64 -7.04 4.84
C GLU A 124 -6.09 -5.93 3.90
N ASN A 125 -5.70 -4.67 4.15
CA ASN A 125 -6.10 -3.51 3.36
C ASN A 125 -4.87 -2.71 2.96
N PHE A 126 -4.64 -2.61 1.66
CA PHE A 126 -3.62 -1.73 1.11
C PHE A 126 -4.30 -0.60 0.35
N SER A 127 -3.89 0.63 0.65
CA SER A 127 -4.35 1.79 -0.11
C SER A 127 -3.19 2.69 -0.51
N THR A 128 -3.27 3.25 -1.71
CA THR A 128 -2.40 4.33 -2.15
C THR A 128 -3.23 5.50 -2.62
N SER A 129 -2.74 6.72 -2.38
CA SER A 129 -3.36 7.93 -2.93
C SER A 129 -2.30 8.83 -3.53
N GLN A 130 -2.67 9.58 -4.56
CA GLN A 130 -1.73 10.31 -5.39
C GLN A 130 -0.67 9.36 -6.00
N CYS A 131 -1.12 8.20 -6.47
CA CYS A 131 -0.26 7.18 -7.09
C CYS A 131 0.11 7.59 -8.53
N LEU A 132 1.40 7.50 -8.88
CA LEU A 132 1.86 7.66 -10.26
C LEU A 132 1.77 6.34 -11.03
N LEU A 133 1.61 6.42 -12.35
CA LEU A 133 1.49 5.25 -13.23
C LEU A 133 2.60 4.19 -13.05
N PRO A 134 3.91 4.55 -12.91
CA PRO A 134 4.94 3.54 -12.68
C PRO A 134 4.71 2.72 -11.41
N ALA A 135 4.29 3.37 -10.32
CA ALA A 135 3.97 2.69 -9.07
C ALA A 135 2.73 1.80 -9.21
N LEU A 136 1.70 2.27 -9.93
CA LEU A 136 0.51 1.48 -10.23
C LEU A 136 0.85 0.17 -10.95
N THR A 137 1.66 0.25 -12.01
CA THR A 137 2.10 -0.94 -12.75
C THR A 137 2.83 -1.91 -11.85
N THR A 138 3.76 -1.44 -11.01
CA THR A 138 4.48 -2.31 -10.06
C THR A 138 3.54 -2.92 -9.01
N ILE A 139 2.53 -2.19 -8.53
CA ILE A 139 1.51 -2.73 -7.61
C ILE A 139 0.76 -3.89 -8.27
N PHE A 140 0.32 -3.73 -9.51
CA PHE A 140 -0.39 -4.80 -10.23
C PHE A 140 0.51 -6.00 -10.52
N GLU A 141 1.77 -5.76 -10.92
CA GLU A 141 2.76 -6.82 -11.10
C GLU A 141 3.02 -7.62 -9.81
N ALA A 142 3.11 -6.95 -8.66
CA ALA A 142 3.35 -7.60 -7.37
C ALA A 142 2.18 -8.48 -6.89
N LEU A 143 0.99 -8.32 -7.45
CA LEU A 143 -0.14 -9.20 -7.15
C LEU A 143 -0.01 -10.55 -7.87
N LEU A 144 0.79 -10.63 -8.94
CA LEU A 144 1.05 -11.89 -9.61
C LEU A 144 1.82 -12.85 -8.70
N PRO A 145 1.56 -14.16 -8.80
CA PRO A 145 2.34 -15.14 -8.06
C PRO A 145 3.82 -15.09 -8.51
N PRO A 146 4.79 -15.24 -7.60
CA PRO A 146 6.21 -15.31 -7.96
C PRO A 146 6.46 -16.45 -8.96
N SER A 147 7.09 -16.11 -10.08
CA SER A 147 7.42 -17.03 -11.17
C SER A 147 8.06 -18.32 -10.65
N GLY A 148 7.43 -19.47 -10.91
CA GLY A 148 7.98 -20.79 -10.58
C GLY A 148 7.53 -21.40 -9.24
N THR A 149 6.63 -20.76 -8.49
CA THR A 149 6.06 -21.32 -7.26
C THR A 149 4.59 -21.72 -7.45
N SER A 150 4.34 -23.03 -7.60
CA SER A 150 2.98 -23.59 -7.65
C SER A 150 2.24 -23.52 -6.30
N GLU A 151 2.95 -23.20 -5.21
CA GLU A 151 2.46 -23.24 -3.83
C GLU A 151 1.75 -21.95 -3.39
N LEU A 152 1.87 -20.85 -4.13
CA LEU A 152 1.22 -19.56 -3.82
C LEU A 152 -0.11 -19.40 -4.60
N THR A 153 -0.97 -20.42 -4.56
CA THR A 153 -2.22 -20.46 -5.35
C THR A 153 -3.35 -19.60 -4.80
N ARG A 154 -3.22 -19.07 -3.58
CA ARG A 154 -4.25 -18.22 -2.98
C ARG A 154 -3.76 -16.79 -2.78
N MET A 155 -4.68 -15.85 -2.93
CA MET A 155 -4.48 -14.46 -2.54
C MET A 155 -4.18 -14.48 -1.03
N PRO A 156 -3.22 -13.69 -0.54
CA PRO A 156 -2.86 -13.69 0.87
C PRO A 156 -4.01 -13.11 1.72
N GLN A 157 -3.71 -12.64 2.93
CA GLN A 157 -4.67 -11.93 3.79
C GLN A 157 -5.27 -10.66 3.16
N LEU A 158 -4.73 -10.18 2.02
CA LEU A 158 -5.21 -9.00 1.31
C LEU A 158 -6.67 -9.18 0.84
N LYS A 159 -7.55 -8.36 1.40
CA LYS A 159 -8.98 -8.28 1.12
C LYS A 159 -9.37 -7.01 0.39
N SER A 160 -8.55 -5.95 0.46
CA SER A 160 -8.85 -4.71 -0.23
C SER A 160 -7.60 -4.07 -0.81
N LEU A 161 -7.74 -3.60 -2.05
CA LEU A 161 -6.79 -2.77 -2.77
C LEU A 161 -7.52 -1.50 -3.22
N SER A 162 -7.07 -0.35 -2.72
CA SER A 162 -7.59 0.96 -3.12
C SER A 162 -6.46 1.80 -3.71
N ILE A 163 -6.64 2.30 -4.93
CA ILE A 163 -5.63 3.09 -5.62
C ILE A 163 -6.31 4.36 -6.11
N ASP A 164 -5.85 5.48 -5.57
CA ASP A 164 -6.27 6.81 -5.94
C ASP A 164 -5.11 7.54 -6.66
N GLY A 165 -5.40 8.02 -7.86
CA GLY A 165 -4.44 8.56 -8.81
C GLY A 165 -4.03 9.99 -8.57
N CYS A 166 -2.90 10.36 -9.16
CA CYS A 166 -2.64 11.76 -9.45
C CYS A 166 -3.26 12.16 -10.78
N ALA A 167 -4.23 13.07 -10.76
CA ALA A 167 -4.36 14.01 -11.86
C ALA A 167 -3.10 14.91 -11.83
N PHE A 168 -2.30 14.93 -12.89
CA PHE A 168 -1.22 15.91 -13.00
C PHE A 168 -1.84 17.31 -13.07
N GLU A 169 -1.42 18.24 -12.19
CA GLU A 169 -1.95 19.62 -12.16
C GLU A 169 -1.75 20.39 -13.48
N ASP A 170 -0.91 19.90 -14.40
CA ASP A 170 -0.59 20.54 -15.68
C ASP A 170 -0.99 19.73 -16.93
N SER A 171 -1.67 18.58 -16.79
CA SER A 171 -2.30 17.92 -17.93
C SER A 171 -3.70 17.47 -17.59
N GLU A 172 -4.69 18.03 -18.29
CA GLU A 172 -6.01 17.43 -18.56
C GLU A 172 -5.89 16.09 -19.32
N SER A 173 -4.92 15.26 -18.96
CA SER A 173 -4.85 13.89 -19.43
C SER A 173 -5.81 13.11 -18.56
N ASP A 174 -7.04 12.96 -19.06
CA ASP A 174 -7.93 11.85 -18.71
C ASP A 174 -7.18 10.56 -19.02
N TRP A 175 -6.41 10.11 -18.04
CA TRP A 175 -5.61 8.91 -18.19
C TRP A 175 -6.52 7.73 -17.97
N GLU A 176 -6.54 6.86 -18.98
CA GLU A 176 -7.40 5.69 -19.04
C GLU A 176 -6.52 4.46 -18.86
N LEU A 177 -6.89 3.60 -17.91
CA LEU A 177 -6.27 2.30 -17.73
C LEU A 177 -6.84 1.35 -18.79
N GLY A 178 -6.00 1.00 -19.76
CA GLY A 178 -6.34 0.06 -20.80
C GLY A 178 -6.27 -1.40 -20.33
N PRO A 179 -6.66 -2.33 -21.22
CA PRO A 179 -6.62 -3.76 -20.93
C PRO A 179 -5.21 -4.27 -20.62
N ASP A 180 -4.18 -3.72 -21.28
CA ASP A 180 -2.78 -4.15 -21.08
C ASP A 180 -2.29 -3.79 -19.67
N GLU A 181 -2.66 -2.61 -19.15
CA GLU A 181 -2.32 -2.18 -17.79
C GLU A 181 -3.09 -2.96 -16.73
N LEU A 182 -4.33 -3.36 -17.01
CA LEU A 182 -5.18 -4.13 -16.09
C LEU A 182 -4.85 -5.63 -16.07
N GLU A 183 -4.24 -6.15 -17.12
CA GLU A 183 -4.02 -7.60 -17.30
C GLU A 183 -3.33 -8.27 -16.10
N PRO A 184 -2.24 -7.71 -15.51
CA PRO A 184 -1.60 -8.31 -14.35
C PRO A 184 -2.54 -8.42 -13.14
N LEU A 185 -3.37 -7.40 -12.90
CA LEU A 185 -4.36 -7.38 -11.84
C LEU A 185 -5.43 -8.45 -12.08
N VAL A 186 -6.03 -8.48 -13.27
CA VAL A 186 -7.11 -9.42 -13.61
C VAL A 186 -6.61 -10.86 -13.50
N THR A 187 -5.44 -11.14 -14.08
CA THR A 187 -4.77 -12.44 -13.98
C THR A 187 -4.52 -12.82 -12.52
N ALA A 188 -3.98 -11.90 -11.70
CA ALA A 188 -3.77 -12.15 -10.28
C ALA A 188 -5.09 -12.50 -9.56
N LEU A 189 -6.16 -11.73 -9.76
CA LEU A 189 -7.46 -11.99 -9.15
C LEU A 189 -8.01 -13.35 -9.57
N GLN A 190 -7.91 -13.70 -10.85
CA GLN A 190 -8.41 -14.98 -11.37
C GLN A 190 -7.66 -16.20 -10.83
N HIS A 191 -6.34 -16.10 -10.70
CA HIS A 191 -5.53 -17.21 -10.21
C HIS A 191 -5.56 -17.35 -8.70
N ARG A 192 -5.74 -16.25 -7.97
CA ARG A 192 -5.51 -16.21 -6.53
C ARG A 192 -6.81 -16.14 -5.71
N LEU A 193 -7.90 -15.60 -6.25
CA LEU A 193 -9.20 -15.64 -5.57
C LEU A 193 -9.91 -16.96 -5.85
N THR A 194 -10.43 -17.56 -4.78
CA THR A 194 -11.12 -18.85 -4.83
C THR A 194 -12.50 -18.72 -4.22
N LYS A 195 -13.37 -19.71 -4.44
CA LYS A 195 -14.74 -19.71 -3.89
C LYS A 195 -14.75 -19.41 -2.38
N GLY A 196 -15.55 -18.41 -1.99
CA GLY A 196 -15.65 -17.92 -0.61
C GLY A 196 -14.62 -16.85 -0.24
N SER A 197 -13.69 -16.48 -1.12
CA SER A 197 -12.88 -15.28 -0.95
C SER A 197 -13.74 -14.01 -1.04
N THR A 198 -13.34 -12.98 -0.29
CA THR A 198 -13.90 -11.62 -0.38
C THR A 198 -12.78 -10.68 -0.79
N PHE A 199 -13.01 -9.86 -1.82
CA PHE A 199 -12.03 -8.89 -2.29
C PHE A 199 -12.72 -7.62 -2.78
N ARG A 200 -12.18 -6.45 -2.38
CA ARG A 200 -12.62 -5.12 -2.83
C ARG A 200 -11.50 -4.44 -3.61
N LEU A 201 -11.79 -4.07 -4.85
CA LEU A 201 -10.94 -3.25 -5.69
C LEU A 201 -11.55 -1.86 -5.81
N GLU A 202 -10.79 -0.82 -5.54
CA GLU A 202 -11.21 0.57 -5.68
C GLU A 202 -10.17 1.32 -6.50
N LEU A 203 -10.59 1.88 -7.62
CA LEU A 203 -9.78 2.66 -8.55
C LEU A 203 -10.41 4.05 -8.66
N SER A 204 -9.65 5.11 -8.41
CA SER A 204 -10.15 6.48 -8.50
C SER A 204 -9.11 7.43 -9.09
N GLY A 205 -9.61 8.50 -9.74
CA GLY A 205 -8.75 9.52 -10.32
C GLY A 205 -8.16 9.14 -11.67
N PHE A 206 -8.72 8.10 -12.31
CA PHE A 206 -8.41 7.60 -13.65
C PHE A 206 -9.67 7.00 -14.27
N GLY A 207 -9.80 7.09 -15.60
CA GLY A 207 -10.77 6.27 -16.33
C GLY A 207 -10.29 4.83 -16.44
N VAL A 208 -11.20 3.87 -16.52
CA VAL A 208 -10.84 2.45 -16.71
C VAL A 208 -11.59 1.87 -17.90
N ASP A 209 -10.85 1.40 -18.92
CA ASP A 209 -11.44 0.69 -20.06
C ASP A 209 -11.71 -0.77 -19.67
N TRP A 210 -12.85 -0.99 -19.03
CA TRP A 210 -13.38 -2.33 -18.77
C TRP A 210 -13.87 -2.98 -20.06
N THR A 211 -12.95 -3.51 -20.86
CA THR A 211 -13.31 -4.24 -22.08
C THR A 211 -14.26 -5.42 -21.75
N PRO A 212 -15.13 -5.84 -22.68
CA PRO A 212 -16.03 -6.98 -22.45
C PRO A 212 -15.32 -8.26 -21.99
N ASP A 213 -14.12 -8.54 -22.51
CA ASP A 213 -13.31 -9.68 -22.07
C ASP A 213 -12.90 -9.57 -20.59
N THR A 214 -12.42 -8.39 -20.19
CA THR A 214 -12.08 -8.09 -18.80
C THR A 214 -13.31 -8.24 -17.87
N GLN A 215 -14.46 -7.72 -18.30
CA GLN A 215 -15.71 -7.82 -17.53
C GLN A 215 -16.15 -9.28 -17.37
N ASP A 216 -16.17 -10.07 -18.44
CA ASP A 216 -16.57 -11.48 -18.43
C ASP A 216 -15.66 -12.30 -17.50
N ARG A 217 -14.35 -12.03 -17.53
CA ARG A 217 -13.34 -12.68 -16.69
C ARG A 217 -13.56 -12.41 -15.20
N LEU A 218 -13.89 -11.18 -14.83
CA LEU A 218 -14.14 -10.77 -13.45
C LEU A 218 -15.52 -11.22 -12.96
N GLN A 219 -16.55 -11.17 -13.82
CA GLN A 219 -17.87 -11.71 -13.53
C GLN A 219 -17.81 -13.23 -13.31
N GLY A 220 -16.99 -13.94 -14.08
CA GLY A 220 -16.73 -15.37 -13.87
C GLY A 220 -16.21 -15.69 -12.46
N LEU A 221 -15.51 -14.79 -11.78
CA LEU A 221 -15.11 -14.99 -10.38
C LEU A 221 -16.31 -14.94 -9.45
N VAL A 222 -17.21 -13.98 -9.67
CA VAL A 222 -18.45 -13.85 -8.88
C VAL A 222 -19.35 -15.07 -9.07
N GLU A 223 -19.52 -15.53 -10.30
CA GLU A 223 -20.30 -16.73 -10.63
C GLU A 223 -19.71 -17.99 -9.97
N ASN A 224 -18.39 -18.04 -9.81
CA ASN A 224 -17.69 -19.11 -9.09
C ASN A 224 -17.73 -18.96 -7.55
N GLY A 225 -18.42 -17.94 -7.04
CA GLY A 225 -18.68 -17.72 -5.62
C GLY A 225 -17.61 -16.89 -4.90
N VAL A 226 -16.87 -16.04 -5.61
CA VAL A 226 -16.05 -14.98 -5.01
C VAL A 226 -16.95 -13.77 -4.72
N GLN A 227 -16.83 -13.18 -3.53
CA GLN A 227 -17.45 -11.89 -3.21
C GLN A 227 -16.51 -10.78 -3.69
N LEU A 228 -16.65 -10.38 -4.95
CA LEU A 228 -15.86 -9.31 -5.56
C LEU A 228 -16.67 -8.01 -5.60
N GLU A 229 -16.11 -6.95 -5.05
CA GLU A 229 -16.61 -5.58 -5.16
C GLU A 229 -15.60 -4.77 -5.99
N ILE A 230 -16.06 -4.09 -7.04
CA ILE A 230 -15.25 -3.18 -7.85
C ILE A 230 -15.91 -1.80 -7.81
N ILE A 231 -15.13 -0.80 -7.42
CA ILE A 231 -15.53 0.60 -7.31
C ILE A 231 -14.63 1.42 -8.23
N GLU A 232 -15.25 2.23 -9.07
CA GLU A 232 -14.61 3.17 -9.98
C GLU A 232 -15.12 4.58 -9.64
N ASP A 233 -14.21 5.51 -9.36
CA ASP A 233 -14.54 6.90 -8.99
C ASP A 233 -15.62 7.00 -7.90
N MET A 234 -15.45 6.22 -6.84
CA MET A 234 -16.34 6.16 -5.66
C MET A 234 -17.71 5.50 -5.90
N GLU A 235 -17.99 5.00 -7.11
CA GLU A 235 -19.24 4.30 -7.44
C GLU A 235 -19.00 2.83 -7.80
N PRO A 236 -19.86 1.89 -7.37
CA PRO A 236 -19.77 0.51 -7.82
C PRO A 236 -19.97 0.40 -9.33
N VAL A 237 -19.16 -0.43 -9.99
CA VAL A 237 -19.31 -0.65 -11.43
C VAL A 237 -20.65 -1.34 -11.73
N HIS A 238 -21.37 -0.81 -12.72
CA HIS A 238 -22.74 -1.24 -13.01
C HIS A 238 -22.86 -2.63 -13.67
N TRP A 239 -21.79 -3.10 -14.30
CA TRP A 239 -21.77 -4.37 -15.04
C TRP A 239 -21.48 -5.58 -14.13
N LEU A 240 -20.85 -5.38 -12.97
CA LEU A 240 -20.55 -6.46 -12.03
C LEU A 240 -21.77 -6.73 -11.16
N LYS A 241 -22.52 -7.80 -11.48
CA LYS A 241 -23.69 -8.20 -10.70
C LYS A 241 -23.25 -8.87 -9.39
N THR A 242 -23.47 -8.20 -8.26
CA THR A 242 -23.35 -8.83 -6.93
C THR A 242 -24.54 -9.76 -6.67
N ILE A 243 -24.26 -11.03 -6.36
CA ILE A 243 -25.25 -12.04 -5.93
C ILE A 243 -25.55 -11.88 -4.44
#